data_AF-A0A238YLJ1-F1
#
_entry.id   AF-A0A238YLJ1-F1
#
_cell.length_a   1.000
_cell.length_b   1.000
_cell.length_c   1.000
_cell.angle_alpha   90.00
_cell.angle_beta   90.00
_cell.angle_gamma   90.00
#
_symmetry.space_group_name_H-M   'P 1'
#
loop_
_entity.id
_entity.type
_entity.pdbx_description
1 polymer ?
#
loop_
_entity_poly.entity_id
_entity_poly.type
_entity_poly.pdbx_seq_one_letter_code
_entity_poly.pdbx_strand_id
1 'polypeptide(L)'
;MDNRSGLSRDPFCGAAFVFRAKRADRIKLLIWDQTGIVLVHKRLEGGKFVWPQVRDGVMRQTLINDDLDAFTRIPAMYGNSIAQLESDVVWGIITSNPAMADGNALFHTTHKNLAGTGAALAVDAVGAARAAMAKQTGLDKKTVLNVRPAFLIVPASLELKAEQLVAQNLVPAATSSVVPQSIRTLAPISEPRLDAASETAWYLAASPNQIDTIEYAYLEGQQGAYIETRNGFDVDGVEIKCRLDFGAKAIDWRGLYKNPGA
;
A
#
# COMPACT_ATOMS: atom_id res chain seq x y z
N MET A 1 -15.21 10.02 -1.62
CA MET A 1 -15.96 10.23 -0.37
C MET A 1 -15.01 9.92 0.78
N ASP A 2 -14.65 10.93 1.55
CA ASP A 2 -13.53 10.92 2.50
C ASP A 2 -13.98 10.36 3.87
N ASN A 3 -13.42 9.23 4.30
CA ASN A 3 -13.76 8.55 5.56
C ASN A 3 -13.05 9.17 6.79
N ARG A 4 -12.55 10.41 6.71
CA ARG A 4 -11.85 11.12 7.80
C ARG A 4 -12.74 11.73 8.88
N SER A 5 -14.05 11.50 8.88
CA SER A 5 -15.01 12.33 9.64
C SER A 5 -15.12 12.09 11.16
N GLY A 6 -14.22 11.33 11.79
CA GLY A 6 -14.29 11.02 13.23
C GLY A 6 -13.14 11.54 14.10
N LEU A 7 -11.96 11.83 13.54
CA LEU A 7 -10.76 12.18 14.31
C LEU A 7 -10.14 13.44 13.71
N SER A 8 -9.94 14.48 14.53
CA SER A 8 -9.35 15.75 14.08
C SER A 8 -7.85 15.66 13.78
N ARG A 9 -7.20 14.51 14.04
CA ARG A 9 -5.78 14.26 13.79
C ARG A 9 -5.54 12.80 13.40
N ASP A 10 -4.42 12.59 12.73
CA ASP A 10 -3.88 11.28 12.39
C ASP A 10 -3.61 10.45 13.66
N PRO A 11 -4.20 9.24 13.81
CA PRO A 11 -3.94 8.36 14.95
C PRO A 11 -2.49 7.84 15.03
N PHE A 12 -1.71 7.93 13.95
CA PHE A 12 -0.32 7.44 13.90
C PHE A 12 0.72 8.49 14.31
N CYS A 13 0.31 9.73 14.64
CA CYS A 13 1.23 10.83 14.94
C CYS A 13 1.89 10.76 16.35
N GLY A 14 1.73 9.65 17.08
CA GLY A 14 2.22 9.49 18.45
C GLY A 14 1.39 10.23 19.52
N ALA A 15 0.25 10.80 19.15
CA ALA A 15 -0.69 11.41 20.09
C ALA A 15 -1.56 10.35 20.79
N ALA A 16 -1.90 10.60 22.05
CA ALA A 16 -2.91 9.84 22.77
C ALA A 16 -4.29 10.47 22.54
N PHE A 17 -5.25 9.71 22.02
CA PHE A 17 -6.64 10.13 21.85
C PHE A 17 -7.47 9.60 23.01
N VAL A 18 -8.11 10.50 23.77
CA VAL A 18 -8.89 10.13 24.95
C VAL A 18 -10.38 10.33 24.67
N PHE A 19 -11.15 9.26 24.80
CA PHE A 19 -12.60 9.25 24.66
C PHE A 19 -13.24 9.04 26.02
N ARG A 20 -14.31 9.78 26.31
CA ARG A 20 -15.09 9.62 27.54
C ARG A 20 -16.54 9.35 27.15
N ALA A 21 -17.15 8.35 27.78
CA ALA A 21 -18.57 8.11 27.61
C ALA A 21 -19.42 9.30 28.11
N LYS A 22 -20.61 9.49 27.55
CA LYS A 22 -21.58 10.54 27.92
C LYS A 22 -22.07 10.35 29.34
N ARG A 23 -22.19 9.09 29.79
CA ARG A 23 -22.47 8.74 31.19
C ARG A 23 -21.28 8.99 32.11
N ALA A 24 -20.11 9.28 31.54
CA ALA A 24 -18.83 9.48 32.22
C ALA A 24 -18.38 8.30 33.10
N ASP A 25 -18.93 7.11 32.87
CA ASP A 25 -18.59 5.86 33.55
C ASP A 25 -17.43 5.12 32.86
N ARG A 26 -17.03 5.56 31.67
CA ARG A 26 -16.00 4.91 30.84
C ARG A 26 -15.05 5.94 30.23
N ILE A 27 -13.76 5.60 30.19
CA ILE A 27 -12.72 6.29 29.44
C ILE A 27 -11.98 5.29 28.56
N LYS A 28 -11.55 5.72 27.38
CA LYS A 28 -10.69 4.96 26.49
C LYS A 28 -9.54 5.83 25.99
N LEU A 29 -8.34 5.27 25.89
CA LEU A 29 -7.15 5.92 25.35
C LEU A 29 -6.64 5.12 24.14
N LEU A 30 -6.41 5.79 23.01
CA LEU A 30 -5.81 5.21 21.80
C LEU A 30 -4.43 5.84 21.58
N ILE A 31 -3.37 5.04 21.47
CA ILE A 31 -1.99 5.51 21.39
C ILE A 31 -1.23 4.69 20.33
N TRP A 32 -0.44 5.35 19.48
CA TRP A 32 0.53 4.67 18.60
C TRP A 32 1.91 4.60 19.29
N ASP A 33 2.46 3.40 19.47
CA ASP A 33 3.74 3.15 20.17
C ASP A 33 4.93 2.95 19.21
N GLN A 34 4.79 3.32 17.93
CA GLN A 34 5.71 3.05 16.81
C GLN A 34 5.70 1.60 16.30
N THR A 35 5.29 0.64 17.11
CA THR A 35 5.20 -0.78 16.73
C THR A 35 3.75 -1.26 16.53
N GLY A 36 2.78 -0.49 17.04
CA GLY A 36 1.37 -0.82 16.95
C GLY A 36 0.48 0.22 17.62
N ILE A 37 -0.82 0.09 17.40
CA ILE A 37 -1.82 0.85 18.14
C ILE A 37 -2.17 0.09 19.44
N VAL A 38 -2.18 0.83 20.55
CA VAL A 38 -2.63 0.37 21.86
C VAL A 38 -3.93 1.08 22.23
N LEU A 39 -4.96 0.32 22.54
CA LEU A 39 -6.21 0.81 23.14
C LEU A 39 -6.23 0.43 24.61
N VAL A 40 -6.37 1.41 25.51
CA VAL A 40 -6.65 1.20 26.94
C VAL A 40 -8.11 1.57 27.19
N HIS A 41 -8.95 0.64 27.62
CA HIS A 41 -10.31 0.89 28.05
C HIS A 41 -10.38 0.83 29.57
N LYS A 42 -11.10 1.77 30.22
CA LYS A 42 -11.47 1.69 31.63
C LYS A 42 -12.95 1.97 31.82
N ARG A 43 -13.66 1.10 32.53
CA ARG A 43 -15.03 1.26 33.02
C ARG A 43 -14.99 1.42 34.54
N LEU A 44 -15.89 2.21 35.10
CA LEU A 44 -16.11 2.29 36.53
C LEU A 44 -17.38 1.50 36.85
N GLU A 45 -17.29 0.58 37.81
CA GLU A 45 -18.46 -0.13 38.35
C GLU A 45 -19.36 0.82 39.19
N GLY A 46 -18.80 1.94 39.66
CA GLY A 46 -19.55 3.03 40.29
C GLY A 46 -18.80 4.37 40.24
N GLY A 47 -19.55 5.47 40.10
CA GLY A 47 -18.99 6.83 40.01
C GLY A 47 -18.83 7.36 38.58
N LYS A 48 -18.16 8.51 38.44
CA LYS A 48 -17.92 9.18 37.15
C LYS A 48 -16.48 9.65 37.06
N PHE A 49 -15.88 9.55 35.88
CA PHE A 49 -14.63 10.23 35.57
C PHE A 49 -14.84 11.75 35.56
N VAL A 50 -14.14 12.42 36.47
CA VAL A 50 -14.12 13.88 36.55
C VAL A 50 -12.87 14.38 35.84
N TRP A 51 -13.07 15.27 34.87
CA TRP A 51 -11.97 15.93 34.19
C TRP A 51 -11.54 17.18 34.95
N PRO A 52 -10.24 17.49 35.02
CA PRO A 52 -9.78 18.77 35.55
C PRO A 52 -10.37 19.91 34.70
N GLN A 53 -10.84 20.96 35.37
CA GLN A 53 -11.32 22.18 34.71
C GLN A 53 -10.14 22.85 34.01
N VAL A 54 -10.31 23.22 32.74
CA VAL A 54 -9.27 23.87 31.94
C VAL A 54 -8.91 25.21 32.58
N ARG A 55 -7.65 25.37 33.02
CA ARG A 55 -7.04 26.66 33.36
C ARG A 55 -5.76 26.82 32.54
N ASP A 56 -5.54 28.02 32.02
CA ASP A 56 -4.33 28.43 31.28
C ASP A 56 -4.05 27.71 29.94
N GLY A 57 -5.10 27.54 29.12
CA GLY A 57 -4.92 27.52 27.65
C GLY A 57 -4.26 26.29 27.01
N VAL A 58 -3.95 25.23 27.76
CA VAL A 58 -3.57 23.93 27.18
C VAL A 58 -4.52 22.83 27.63
N MET A 59 -5.67 22.79 26.96
CA MET A 59 -6.46 21.59 26.69
C MET A 59 -6.77 21.62 25.20
N ARG A 60 -5.81 21.21 24.36
CA ARG A 60 -5.99 21.26 22.90
C ARG A 60 -6.95 20.16 22.47
N GLN A 61 -8.22 20.57 22.36
CA GLN A 61 -9.31 20.05 21.52
C GLN A 61 -8.93 18.81 20.70
N THR A 62 -9.45 17.63 21.01
CA THR A 62 -10.78 17.26 20.50
C THR A 62 -11.42 16.19 21.39
N LEU A 63 -12.30 16.62 22.31
CA LEU A 63 -13.30 15.76 22.93
C LEU A 63 -14.39 15.50 21.88
N ILE A 64 -14.10 14.63 20.90
CA ILE A 64 -15.11 14.19 19.93
C ILE A 64 -15.97 13.16 20.64
N ASN A 65 -17.19 13.61 20.94
CA ASN A 65 -18.47 12.92 21.06
C ASN A 65 -18.51 11.41 21.41
N ASP A 66 -19.47 11.07 22.27
CA ASP A 66 -19.75 9.71 22.72
C ASP A 66 -20.43 8.88 21.61
N ASP A 67 -19.60 8.35 20.70
CA ASP A 67 -20.00 7.35 19.72
C ASP A 67 -19.55 5.97 20.20
N LEU A 68 -20.50 5.14 20.66
CA LEU A 68 -20.22 3.76 21.07
C LEU A 68 -19.92 2.87 19.84
N ASP A 69 -20.33 3.27 18.64
CA ASP A 69 -20.07 2.55 17.39
C ASP A 69 -18.66 2.83 16.84
N ALA A 70 -17.97 3.86 17.36
CA ALA A 70 -16.53 4.01 17.12
C ALA A 70 -15.74 2.76 17.59
N PHE A 71 -16.27 2.02 18.57
CA PHE A 71 -15.58 0.88 19.20
C PHE A 71 -15.70 -0.44 18.44
N THR A 72 -16.77 -0.66 17.68
CA THR A 72 -16.88 -1.82 16.77
C THR A 72 -16.03 -1.62 15.52
N ARG A 73 -15.68 -0.37 15.20
CA ARG A 73 -14.87 0.00 14.03
C ARG A 73 -13.36 -0.10 14.29
N ILE A 74 -12.89 -0.08 15.53
CA ILE A 74 -11.45 -0.14 15.83
C ILE A 74 -10.78 -1.42 15.29
N PRO A 75 -11.35 -2.63 15.47
CA PRO A 75 -10.81 -3.84 14.82
C PRO A 75 -10.81 -3.76 13.28
N ALA A 76 -11.84 -3.16 12.69
CA ALA A 76 -11.88 -2.93 11.24
C ALA A 76 -10.84 -1.88 10.80
N MET A 77 -10.57 -0.87 11.64
CA MET A 77 -9.50 0.11 11.42
C MET A 77 -8.12 -0.53 11.52
N TYR A 78 -7.91 -1.49 12.43
CA TYR A 78 -6.68 -2.30 12.46
C TYR A 78 -6.50 -3.06 11.15
N GLY A 79 -7.52 -3.78 10.68
CA GLY A 79 -7.47 -4.47 9.39
C GLY A 79 -7.14 -3.54 8.22
N ASN A 80 -7.83 -2.40 8.12
CA ASN A 80 -7.60 -1.44 7.04
C ASN A 80 -6.20 -0.80 7.11
N SER A 81 -5.72 -0.46 8.30
CA SER A 81 -4.37 0.13 8.47
C SER A 81 -3.25 -0.86 8.16
N ILE A 82 -3.45 -2.14 8.48
CA ILE A 82 -2.51 -3.22 8.14
C ILE A 82 -2.44 -3.40 6.63
N ALA A 83 -3.59 -3.55 5.97
CA ALA A 83 -3.64 -3.67 4.51
C ALA A 83 -3.02 -2.44 3.81
N GLN A 84 -3.25 -1.25 4.38
CA GLN A 84 -2.64 -0.01 3.89
C GLN A 84 -1.12 -0.03 4.05
N LEU A 85 -0.60 -0.39 5.23
CA LEU A 85 0.83 -0.47 5.51
C LEU A 85 1.54 -1.49 4.61
N GLU A 86 0.95 -2.68 4.46
CA GLU A 86 1.48 -3.74 3.59
C GLU A 86 1.59 -3.27 2.14
N SER A 87 0.53 -2.63 1.66
CA SER A 87 0.49 -2.07 0.31
C SER A 87 1.45 -0.89 0.15
N ASP A 88 1.56 0.00 1.15
CA ASP A 88 2.51 1.12 1.16
C ASP A 88 3.97 0.63 1.08
N VAL A 89 4.31 -0.43 1.81
CA VAL A 89 5.65 -1.04 1.81
C VAL A 89 5.97 -1.66 0.44
N VAL A 90 5.04 -2.43 -0.14
CA VAL A 90 5.25 -3.06 -1.46
C VAL A 90 5.38 -2.01 -2.56
N TRP A 91 4.47 -1.04 -2.62
CA TRP A 91 4.54 0.02 -3.63
C TRP A 91 5.72 0.96 -3.41
N GLY A 92 6.14 1.14 -2.16
CA GLY A 92 7.36 1.85 -1.78
C GLY A 92 8.61 1.30 -2.47
N ILE A 93 8.68 -0.01 -2.73
CA ILE A 93 9.80 -0.63 -3.46
C ILE A 93 9.84 -0.17 -4.91
N ILE A 94 8.69 -0.14 -5.59
CA ILE A 94 8.59 0.30 -7.00
C ILE A 94 8.94 1.78 -7.12
N THR A 95 8.45 2.62 -6.21
CA THR A 95 8.62 4.08 -6.27
C THR A 95 10.00 4.55 -5.81
N SER A 96 10.55 3.97 -4.73
CA SER A 96 11.88 4.33 -4.22
C SER A 96 13.02 3.82 -5.09
N ASN A 97 12.78 2.79 -5.90
CA ASN A 97 13.77 2.19 -6.81
C ASN A 97 15.07 1.78 -6.08
N PRO A 98 15.00 0.90 -5.06
CA PRO A 98 16.13 0.61 -4.19
C PRO A 98 17.27 -0.09 -4.93
N ALA A 99 18.49 0.01 -4.41
CA ALA A 99 19.63 -0.76 -4.90
C ALA A 99 19.43 -2.26 -4.64
N MET A 100 19.74 -3.07 -5.64
CA MET A 100 19.74 -4.53 -5.58
C MET A 100 21.10 -5.06 -5.12
N ALA A 101 21.21 -6.39 -4.98
CA ALA A 101 22.42 -7.05 -4.50
C ALA A 101 23.67 -6.80 -5.36
N ASP A 102 23.49 -6.40 -6.62
CA ASP A 102 24.56 -6.01 -7.55
C ASP A 102 24.93 -4.51 -7.50
N GLY A 103 24.31 -3.76 -6.59
CA GLY A 103 24.56 -2.32 -6.39
C GLY A 103 23.83 -1.40 -7.35
N ASN A 104 23.17 -1.91 -8.39
CA ASN A 104 22.35 -1.11 -9.29
C ASN A 104 20.93 -0.97 -8.73
N ALA A 105 20.25 0.13 -9.06
CA ALA A 105 18.84 0.31 -8.73
C ALA A 105 17.96 -0.77 -9.40
N LEU A 106 16.80 -1.08 -8.78
CA LEU A 106 15.84 -2.06 -9.30
C LEU A 106 15.55 -1.85 -10.80
N PHE A 107 15.17 -0.63 -11.18
CA PHE A 107 15.05 -0.16 -12.54
C PHE A 107 16.31 0.58 -12.96
N HIS A 108 17.07 -0.01 -13.86
CA HIS A 108 18.34 0.53 -14.33
C HIS A 108 18.63 0.13 -15.79
N THR A 109 19.41 0.95 -16.49
CA THR A 109 19.78 0.69 -17.89
C THR A 109 20.63 -0.58 -18.05
N THR A 110 21.52 -0.86 -17.08
CA THR A 110 22.31 -2.11 -17.01
C THR A 110 21.42 -3.36 -16.91
N HIS A 111 20.30 -3.26 -16.19
CA HIS A 111 19.29 -4.32 -16.08
C HIS A 111 18.40 -4.41 -17.32
N LYS A 112 18.53 -3.47 -18.28
CA LYS A 112 17.71 -3.42 -19.50
C LYS A 112 16.20 -3.45 -19.21
N ASN A 113 15.82 -3.03 -18.01
CA ASN A 113 14.44 -2.99 -17.54
C ASN A 113 13.94 -1.55 -17.34
N LEU A 114 14.71 -0.57 -17.84
CA LEU A 114 14.36 0.84 -17.82
C LEU A 114 14.44 1.38 -19.25
N ALA A 115 13.36 2.03 -19.70
CA ALA A 115 13.37 2.74 -20.97
C ALA A 115 14.40 3.88 -20.94
N GLY A 116 15.27 3.94 -21.95
CA GLY A 116 16.29 4.99 -22.04
C GLY A 116 15.70 6.40 -22.22
N THR A 117 14.59 6.49 -22.95
CA THR A 117 13.79 7.72 -23.10
C THR A 117 12.35 7.43 -22.69
N GLY A 118 11.77 8.33 -21.91
CA GLY A 118 10.36 8.28 -21.53
C GLY A 118 9.45 8.36 -22.76
N ALA A 119 8.44 7.51 -22.80
CA ALA A 119 7.45 7.48 -23.87
C ALA A 119 6.05 7.30 -23.29
N ALA A 120 5.08 8.01 -23.88
CA ALA A 120 3.68 7.89 -23.53
C ALA A 120 3.19 6.44 -23.67
N LEU A 121 2.20 6.07 -22.86
CA LEU A 121 1.59 4.75 -22.90
C LEU A 121 0.90 4.54 -24.27
N ALA A 122 1.54 3.78 -25.15
CA ALA A 122 1.11 3.51 -26.52
C ALA A 122 1.56 2.12 -26.99
N VAL A 123 0.93 1.61 -28.05
CA VAL A 123 1.18 0.25 -28.60
C VAL A 123 2.66 0.00 -28.87
N ASP A 124 3.34 0.94 -29.53
CA ASP A 124 4.76 0.80 -29.90
C ASP A 124 5.66 0.77 -28.67
N ALA A 125 5.39 1.64 -27.69
CA ALA A 125 6.16 1.71 -26.46
C ALA A 125 6.00 0.44 -25.60
N VAL A 126 4.76 -0.09 -25.52
CA VAL A 126 4.49 -1.38 -24.87
C VAL A 126 5.15 -2.52 -25.66
N GLY A 127 5.12 -2.50 -26.98
CA GLY A 127 5.81 -3.47 -27.84
C GLY A 127 7.32 -3.53 -27.57
N ALA A 128 7.97 -2.38 -27.48
CA ALA A 128 9.39 -2.27 -27.15
C ALA A 128 9.70 -2.81 -25.73
N ALA A 129 8.86 -2.46 -24.75
CA ALA A 129 9.00 -2.94 -23.37
C ALA A 129 8.84 -4.48 -23.28
N ARG A 130 7.84 -5.04 -23.98
CA ARG A 130 7.63 -6.50 -24.07
C ARG A 130 8.83 -7.20 -24.71
N ALA A 131 9.41 -6.62 -25.75
CA ALA A 131 10.61 -7.15 -26.39
C ALA A 131 11.84 -7.09 -25.44
N ALA A 132 11.96 -6.04 -24.62
CA ALA A 132 13.02 -5.93 -23.62
C ALA A 132 12.91 -7.03 -22.56
N MET A 133 11.70 -7.26 -22.01
CA MET A 133 11.44 -8.33 -21.04
C MET A 133 11.70 -9.72 -21.64
N ALA A 134 11.26 -9.97 -22.88
CA ALA A 134 11.47 -11.26 -23.53
C ALA A 134 12.96 -11.57 -23.77
N LYS A 135 13.79 -10.54 -23.94
CA LYS A 135 15.24 -10.67 -24.19
C LYS A 135 16.06 -10.70 -22.90
N GLN A 136 15.43 -10.74 -21.73
CA GLN A 136 16.16 -10.86 -20.47
C GLN A 136 16.92 -12.18 -20.39
N THR A 137 18.14 -12.12 -19.85
CA THR A 137 19.02 -13.27 -19.73
C THR A 137 19.08 -13.79 -18.30
N GLY A 138 19.34 -15.10 -18.16
CA GLY A 138 19.67 -15.73 -16.91
C GLY A 138 20.95 -15.16 -16.28
N LEU A 139 21.28 -15.61 -15.08
CA LEU A 139 22.51 -15.21 -14.39
C LEU A 139 23.77 -15.63 -15.16
N ASP A 140 23.64 -16.64 -16.02
CA ASP A 140 24.65 -17.12 -16.96
C ASP A 140 24.91 -16.15 -18.12
N LYS A 141 24.10 -15.08 -18.26
CA LYS A 141 24.13 -14.07 -19.33
C LYS A 141 24.01 -14.64 -20.76
N LYS A 142 23.59 -15.90 -20.88
CA LYS A 142 23.52 -16.63 -22.16
C LYS A 142 22.12 -17.18 -22.41
N THR A 143 21.45 -17.68 -21.39
CA THR A 143 20.10 -18.23 -21.53
C THR A 143 19.09 -17.11 -21.59
N VAL A 144 18.33 -17.01 -22.69
CA VAL A 144 17.21 -16.08 -22.79
C VAL A 144 16.01 -16.65 -22.04
N LEU A 145 15.46 -15.88 -21.10
CA LEU A 145 14.39 -16.31 -20.20
C LEU A 145 13.00 -16.24 -20.82
N ASN A 146 12.84 -15.52 -21.95
CA ASN A 146 11.55 -15.33 -22.64
C ASN A 146 10.43 -14.90 -21.66
N VAL A 147 10.77 -13.96 -20.77
CA VAL A 147 9.83 -13.43 -19.79
C VAL A 147 8.77 -12.60 -20.49
N ARG A 148 7.50 -12.86 -20.21
CA ARG A 148 6.38 -12.12 -20.79
C ARG A 148 5.62 -11.39 -19.69
N PRO A 149 5.26 -10.12 -19.90
CA PRO A 149 4.45 -9.42 -18.94
C PRO A 149 3.03 -9.97 -18.93
N ALA A 150 2.47 -10.05 -17.73
CA ALA A 150 1.07 -10.39 -17.46
C ALA A 150 0.30 -9.17 -16.95
N PHE A 151 0.98 -8.24 -16.28
CA PHE A 151 0.37 -7.07 -15.65
C PHE A 151 0.90 -5.78 -16.29
N LEU A 152 -0.02 -4.84 -16.51
CA LEU A 152 0.25 -3.46 -16.88
C LEU A 152 -0.07 -2.59 -15.67
N ILE A 153 0.94 -2.00 -15.05
CA ILE A 153 0.79 -1.20 -13.84
C ILE A 153 0.87 0.27 -14.21
N VAL A 154 -0.14 1.04 -13.82
CA VAL A 154 -0.27 2.45 -14.17
C VAL A 154 -0.73 3.29 -12.97
N PRO A 155 -0.35 4.58 -12.92
CA PRO A 155 -0.98 5.55 -12.02
C PRO A 155 -2.44 5.78 -12.43
N ALA A 156 -3.27 6.29 -11.50
CA ALA A 156 -4.69 6.52 -11.77
C ALA A 156 -4.91 7.53 -12.91
N SER A 157 -3.98 8.47 -13.08
CA SER A 157 -3.97 9.41 -14.21
C SER A 157 -3.92 8.75 -15.60
N LEU A 158 -3.40 7.53 -15.70
CA LEU A 158 -3.28 6.76 -16.95
C LEU A 158 -4.26 5.60 -17.04
N GLU A 159 -5.12 5.39 -16.05
CA GLU A 159 -6.07 4.27 -15.98
C GLU A 159 -6.94 4.18 -17.23
N LEU A 160 -7.56 5.29 -17.65
CA LEU A 160 -8.39 5.33 -18.86
C LEU A 160 -7.60 4.90 -20.11
N LYS A 161 -6.34 5.33 -20.23
CA LYS A 161 -5.49 4.94 -21.37
C LYS A 161 -5.13 3.46 -21.33
N ALA A 162 -4.86 2.92 -20.14
CA ALA A 162 -4.59 1.50 -19.95
C ALA A 162 -5.81 0.64 -20.31
N GLU A 163 -7.00 1.02 -19.85
CA GLU A 163 -8.26 0.36 -20.19
C GLU A 163 -8.52 0.35 -21.70
N GLN A 164 -8.33 1.49 -22.37
CA GLN A 164 -8.47 1.58 -23.82
C GLN A 164 -7.49 0.66 -24.57
N LEU A 165 -6.27 0.48 -24.07
CA LEU A 165 -5.30 -0.43 -24.67
C LEU A 165 -5.66 -1.91 -24.46
N VAL A 166 -6.20 -2.28 -23.30
CA VAL A 166 -6.54 -3.68 -23.03
C VAL A 166 -7.94 -4.09 -23.50
N ALA A 167 -8.80 -3.12 -23.81
CA ALA A 167 -10.17 -3.37 -24.20
C ALA A 167 -10.28 -4.30 -25.42
N GLN A 168 -11.05 -5.37 -25.26
CA GLN A 168 -11.26 -6.36 -26.32
C GLN A 168 -12.30 -5.93 -27.36
N ASN A 169 -13.24 -5.08 -26.96
CA ASN A 169 -14.41 -4.72 -27.77
C ASN A 169 -14.25 -3.40 -28.54
N LEU A 170 -13.10 -2.74 -28.44
CA LEU A 170 -12.84 -1.51 -29.19
C LEU A 170 -12.38 -1.84 -30.61
N VAL A 171 -13.12 -1.31 -31.58
CA VAL A 171 -12.78 -1.35 -33.01
C VAL A 171 -12.10 -0.02 -33.36
N PRO A 172 -10.80 -0.04 -33.70
CA PRO A 172 -10.07 1.18 -34.03
C PRO A 172 -10.53 1.71 -35.40
N ALA A 173 -10.62 3.04 -35.52
CA ALA A 173 -10.98 3.71 -36.76
C ALA A 173 -9.88 3.63 -37.84
N ALA A 174 -8.63 3.37 -37.44
CA ALA A 174 -7.46 3.24 -38.31
C ALA A 174 -6.69 1.96 -38.02
N THR A 175 -6.12 1.35 -39.06
CA THR A 175 -5.32 0.12 -38.94
C THR A 175 -4.05 0.30 -38.10
N SER A 176 -3.44 1.48 -38.13
CA SER A 176 -2.29 1.85 -37.28
C SER A 176 -2.62 1.91 -35.80
N SER A 177 -3.90 2.04 -35.44
CA SER A 177 -4.36 2.11 -34.05
C SER A 177 -4.86 0.75 -33.54
N VAL A 178 -4.66 -0.32 -34.31
CA VAL A 178 -5.02 -1.68 -33.88
C VAL A 178 -4.06 -2.15 -32.79
N VAL A 179 -4.60 -2.31 -31.59
CA VAL A 179 -3.87 -2.94 -30.49
C VAL A 179 -3.85 -4.46 -30.69
N PRO A 180 -2.67 -5.11 -30.83
CA PRO A 180 -2.58 -6.56 -30.99
C PRO A 180 -3.10 -7.32 -29.77
N GLN A 181 -3.65 -8.53 -29.99
CA GLN A 181 -4.21 -9.37 -28.93
C GLN A 181 -3.23 -9.62 -27.78
N SER A 182 -1.94 -9.70 -28.07
CA SER A 182 -0.90 -9.93 -27.07
C SER A 182 -0.69 -8.80 -26.05
N ILE A 183 -1.19 -7.60 -26.34
CA ILE A 183 -1.25 -6.47 -25.39
C ILE A 183 -2.61 -6.47 -24.68
N ARG A 184 -3.69 -6.84 -25.38
CA ARG A 184 -5.05 -6.95 -24.81
C ARG A 184 -5.19 -8.01 -23.71
N THR A 185 -4.24 -8.94 -23.61
CA THR A 185 -4.21 -9.96 -22.54
C THR A 185 -3.58 -9.46 -21.24
N LEU A 186 -2.99 -8.26 -21.21
CA LEU A 186 -2.44 -7.69 -19.99
C LEU A 186 -3.56 -7.33 -19.02
N ALA A 187 -3.38 -7.64 -17.75
CA ALA A 187 -4.26 -7.19 -16.69
C ALA A 187 -3.82 -5.78 -16.22
N PRO A 188 -4.64 -4.73 -16.43
CA PRO A 188 -4.32 -3.41 -15.93
C PRO A 188 -4.47 -3.38 -14.40
N ILE A 189 -3.49 -2.77 -13.72
CA ILE A 189 -3.51 -2.47 -12.29
C ILE A 189 -3.34 -0.97 -12.17
N SER A 190 -4.40 -0.29 -11.73
CA SER A 190 -4.39 1.13 -11.40
C SER A 190 -4.05 1.29 -9.92
N GLU A 191 -2.98 2.02 -9.62
CA GLU A 191 -2.58 2.31 -8.24
C GLU A 191 -2.39 3.83 -8.04
N PRO A 192 -3.28 4.49 -7.26
CA PRO A 192 -3.21 5.94 -7.02
C PRO A 192 -1.93 6.42 -6.34
N ARG A 193 -1.25 5.56 -5.56
CA ARG A 193 0.02 5.94 -4.93
C ARG A 193 1.13 6.21 -5.94
N LEU A 194 1.03 5.65 -7.16
CA LEU A 194 2.01 5.91 -8.21
C LEU A 194 1.90 7.33 -8.75
N ASP A 195 0.72 7.98 -8.71
CA ASP A 195 0.55 9.38 -9.12
C ASP A 195 1.44 10.32 -8.32
N ALA A 196 1.60 10.06 -7.01
CA ALA A 196 2.48 10.85 -6.14
C ALA A 196 3.96 10.76 -6.54
N ALA A 197 4.38 9.69 -7.22
CA ALA A 197 5.74 9.53 -7.72
C ALA A 197 5.89 10.05 -9.16
N SER A 198 4.95 9.70 -10.05
CA SER A 198 4.88 10.19 -11.43
C SER A 198 3.53 9.82 -12.05
N GLU A 199 2.82 10.83 -12.53
CA GLU A 199 1.54 10.66 -13.25
C GLU A 199 1.73 10.08 -14.68
N THR A 200 2.96 10.05 -15.19
CA THR A 200 3.28 9.62 -16.56
C THR A 200 3.97 8.26 -16.63
N ALA A 201 4.67 7.85 -15.57
CA ALA A 201 5.42 6.61 -15.55
C ALA A 201 4.50 5.39 -15.54
N TRP A 202 4.88 4.35 -16.29
CA TRP A 202 4.13 3.10 -16.35
C TRP A 202 5.08 1.91 -16.32
N TYR A 203 4.56 0.77 -15.87
CA TYR A 203 5.37 -0.41 -15.59
C TYR A 203 4.73 -1.66 -16.18
N LEU A 204 5.56 -2.65 -16.48
CA LEU A 204 5.13 -4.00 -16.82
C LEU A 204 5.71 -4.98 -15.83
N ALA A 205 4.90 -5.96 -15.43
CA ALA A 205 5.34 -7.04 -14.56
C ALA A 205 4.95 -8.40 -15.14
N ALA A 206 5.85 -9.37 -14.99
CA ALA A 206 5.62 -10.77 -15.31
C ALA A 206 4.74 -11.44 -14.25
N SER A 207 4.20 -12.62 -14.57
CA SER A 207 3.51 -13.44 -13.59
C SER A 207 4.52 -14.00 -12.57
N PRO A 208 4.19 -14.02 -11.26
CA PRO A 208 5.01 -14.68 -10.23
C PRO A 208 5.30 -16.16 -10.54
N ASN A 209 4.40 -16.82 -11.28
CA ASN A 209 4.60 -18.22 -11.71
C ASN A 209 5.75 -18.37 -12.72
N GLN A 210 6.10 -17.31 -13.46
CA GLN A 210 7.23 -17.32 -14.39
C GLN A 210 8.51 -16.83 -13.71
N ILE A 211 8.42 -15.75 -12.95
CA ILE A 211 9.54 -15.19 -12.20
C ILE A 211 9.01 -14.39 -11.02
N ASP A 212 9.49 -14.72 -9.83
CA ASP A 212 9.17 -13.98 -8.63
C ASP A 212 10.06 -12.74 -8.53
N THR A 213 9.47 -11.58 -8.24
CA THR A 213 10.14 -10.27 -8.37
C THR A 213 10.15 -9.50 -7.06
N ILE A 214 9.03 -9.48 -6.35
CA ILE A 214 8.87 -8.83 -5.05
C ILE A 214 8.36 -9.90 -4.09
N GLU A 215 9.19 -10.21 -3.10
CA GLU A 215 8.83 -11.17 -2.08
C GLU A 215 8.02 -10.48 -0.97
N TYR A 216 6.97 -11.18 -0.55
CA TYR A 216 6.02 -10.73 0.47
C TYR A 216 6.14 -11.66 1.68
N ALA A 217 6.75 -11.17 2.77
CA ALA A 217 7.18 -12.01 3.89
C ALA A 217 6.56 -11.61 5.23
N TYR A 218 6.13 -12.62 5.99
CA TYR A 218 5.71 -12.51 7.38
C TYR A 218 6.69 -13.25 8.28
N LEU A 219 6.71 -12.91 9.57
CA LEU A 219 7.43 -13.69 10.57
C LEU A 219 6.86 -15.12 10.67
N GLU A 220 7.74 -16.11 10.78
CA GLU A 220 7.34 -17.52 10.85
C GLU A 220 6.40 -17.77 12.04
N GLY A 221 5.23 -18.36 11.76
CA GLY A 221 4.19 -18.62 12.77
C GLY A 221 3.29 -17.42 13.11
N GLN A 222 3.49 -16.26 12.49
CA GLN A 222 2.70 -15.03 12.71
C GLN A 222 2.29 -14.41 11.36
N GLN A 223 1.42 -15.09 10.61
CA GLN A 223 0.87 -14.54 9.36
C GLN A 223 -0.27 -13.55 9.68
N GLY A 224 -0.01 -12.27 9.41
CA GLY A 224 -0.96 -11.18 9.61
C GLY A 224 -0.94 -10.56 11.01
N ALA A 225 -2.04 -9.89 11.35
CA ALA A 225 -2.16 -9.10 12.57
C ALA A 225 -2.18 -9.98 13.83
N TYR A 226 -1.22 -9.77 14.73
CA TYR A 226 -1.26 -10.35 16.07
C TYR A 226 -2.01 -9.44 17.02
N ILE A 227 -3.16 -9.89 17.51
CA ILE A 227 -4.00 -9.15 18.46
C ILE A 227 -3.90 -9.80 19.84
N GLU A 228 -3.41 -9.05 20.81
CA GLU A 228 -3.34 -9.43 22.21
C GLU A 228 -4.33 -8.59 23.01
N THR A 229 -5.13 -9.23 23.87
CA THR A 229 -6.07 -8.53 24.74
C THR A 229 -5.76 -8.88 26.20
N ARG A 230 -5.54 -7.85 27.02
CA ARG A 230 -5.31 -8.00 28.46
C ARG A 230 -6.41 -7.30 29.24
N ASN A 231 -7.07 -8.04 30.13
CA ASN A 231 -7.99 -7.44 31.08
C ASN A 231 -7.21 -7.05 32.35
N GLY A 232 -7.37 -5.81 32.81
CA GLY A 232 -6.71 -5.30 34.01
C GLY A 232 -7.40 -5.78 35.30
N PHE A 233 -6.61 -6.13 36.32
CA PHE A 233 -7.11 -6.53 37.65
C PHE A 233 -7.23 -5.33 38.62
N ASP A 234 -6.27 -4.40 38.59
CA ASP A 234 -6.26 -3.19 39.43
C ASP A 234 -7.13 -2.05 38.86
N VAL A 235 -7.51 -2.19 37.60
CA VAL A 235 -8.24 -1.20 36.82
C VAL A 235 -9.23 -1.95 35.93
N ASP A 236 -10.53 -1.77 36.16
CA ASP A 236 -11.62 -2.34 35.35
C ASP A 236 -11.50 -1.89 33.90
N GLY A 237 -10.79 -2.66 33.09
CA GLY A 237 -10.32 -2.21 31.80
C GLY A 237 -9.84 -3.30 30.86
N VAL A 238 -9.88 -3.01 29.57
CA VAL A 238 -9.44 -3.93 28.50
C VAL A 238 -8.40 -3.22 27.67
N GLU A 239 -7.19 -3.78 27.62
CA GLU A 239 -6.11 -3.33 26.76
C GLU A 239 -6.07 -4.21 25.52
N ILE A 240 -6.06 -3.61 24.33
CA ILE A 240 -5.92 -4.33 23.06
C ILE A 240 -4.67 -3.81 22.34
N LYS A 241 -3.72 -4.70 22.08
CA LYS A 241 -2.52 -4.42 21.29
C LYS A 241 -2.58 -5.20 19.98
N CYS A 242 -2.40 -4.49 18.86
CA CYS A 242 -2.23 -5.07 17.54
C CYS A 242 -0.77 -4.90 17.10
N ARG A 243 -0.11 -5.98 16.68
CA ARG A 243 1.26 -5.99 16.12
C ARG A 243 1.22 -6.62 14.72
N LEU A 244 2.07 -6.15 13.82
CA LEU A 244 2.28 -6.76 12.51
C LEU A 244 3.78 -6.83 12.23
N ASP A 245 4.30 -8.04 12.05
CA ASP A 245 5.67 -8.28 11.61
C ASP A 245 5.66 -8.61 10.11
N PHE A 246 5.83 -7.58 9.29
CA PHE A 246 5.76 -7.64 7.83
C PHE A 246 7.00 -7.03 7.18
N GLY A 247 7.47 -7.64 6.09
CA GLY A 247 8.49 -7.09 5.21
C GLY A 247 8.25 -7.46 3.76
N ALA A 248 8.62 -6.57 2.85
CA ALA A 248 8.72 -6.88 1.44
C ALA A 248 10.06 -6.43 0.88
N LYS A 249 10.55 -7.13 -0.15
CA LYS A 249 11.79 -6.78 -0.82
C LYS A 249 11.78 -7.19 -2.29
N ALA A 250 12.37 -6.36 -3.15
CA ALA A 250 12.66 -6.78 -4.52
C ALA A 250 13.79 -7.81 -4.54
N ILE A 251 13.51 -8.98 -5.11
CA ILE A 251 14.46 -10.09 -5.25
C ILE A 251 14.98 -10.23 -6.68
N ASP A 252 14.18 -9.86 -7.69
CA ASP A 252 14.54 -10.02 -9.09
C ASP A 252 14.01 -8.86 -9.95
N TRP A 253 14.91 -8.27 -10.73
CA TRP A 253 14.60 -7.17 -11.64
C TRP A 253 14.12 -7.62 -13.02
N ARG A 254 14.36 -8.89 -13.40
CA ARG A 254 14.14 -9.40 -14.77
C ARG A 254 12.67 -9.54 -15.14
N GLY A 255 11.81 -9.69 -14.14
CA GLY A 255 10.36 -9.74 -14.33
C GLY A 255 9.67 -8.39 -14.39
N LEU A 256 10.40 -7.29 -14.23
CA LEU A 256 9.84 -5.94 -14.21
C LEU A 256 10.39 -5.11 -15.38
N TYR A 257 9.63 -4.09 -15.78
CA TYR A 257 10.09 -3.06 -16.71
C TYR A 257 9.45 -1.72 -16.36
N LYS A 258 10.21 -0.63 -16.43
CA LYS A 258 9.74 0.74 -16.21
C LYS A 258 9.93 1.59 -17.45
N ASN A 259 8.91 2.36 -17.79
CA ASN A 259 9.01 3.50 -18.68
C ASN A 259 8.73 4.79 -17.87
N PRO A 260 9.62 5.80 -17.91
CA PRO A 260 9.39 7.08 -17.23
C PRO A 260 8.14 7.85 -17.70
N GLY A 261 7.58 7.49 -18.86
CA GLY A 261 6.45 8.23 -19.46
C GLY A 261 6.88 9.48 -20.20
N ALA A 262 5.93 10.10 -20.88
CA ALA A 262 6.07 11.40 -21.55
C ALA A 262 4.81 12.24 -21.32
#